data_AF-A0A1E4JLA0-F1
#
_entry.id   AF-A0A1E4JLA0-F1
#
_cell.length_a   1.000
_cell.length_b   1.000
_cell.length_c   1.000
_cell.angle_alpha   90.00
_cell.angle_beta   90.00
_cell.angle_gamma   90.00
#
_symmetry.space_group_name_H-M   'P 1'
#
loop_
_entity.id
_entity.type
_entity.pdbx_description
1 polymer ?
#
loop_
_entity_poly.entity_id
_entity_poly.type
_entity_poly.pdbx_seq_one_letter_code
_entity_poly.pdbx_strand_id
1 'polypeptide(L)'
;MSLDELKVGFFYSNGAYGRTWGVRQLAQIVTDTATGETVYHFKGVAGTCRRKKGHCSPLEFARWAKYQVALLENDWKRVGGDAPADLLGD
;
A
#
# COMPACT_ATOMS: atom_id res chain seq x y z
N MET A 1 -2.36 -8.34 -4.09
CA MET A 1 -1.04 -8.07 -3.52
C MET A 1 -0.63 -9.25 -2.69
N SER A 2 0.51 -9.82 -3.03
CA SER A 2 1.18 -10.88 -2.27
C SER A 2 2.11 -10.25 -1.24
N LEU A 3 2.46 -11.01 -0.19
CA LEU A 3 3.33 -10.52 0.88
C LEU A 3 4.73 -10.12 0.37
N ASP A 4 5.25 -10.82 -0.63
CA ASP A 4 6.51 -10.53 -1.31
C ASP A 4 6.53 -9.15 -2.00
N GLU A 5 5.38 -8.68 -2.48
CA GLU A 5 5.28 -7.38 -3.16
C GLU A 5 5.19 -6.19 -2.17
N LEU A 6 5.01 -6.48 -0.88
CA LEU A 6 4.92 -5.50 0.19
C LEU A 6 6.31 -5.13 0.72
N LYS A 7 6.74 -3.90 0.45
CA LYS A 7 8.08 -3.40 0.76
C LYS A 7 7.99 -2.20 1.68
N VAL A 8 8.84 -2.20 2.71
CA VAL A 8 8.97 -1.06 3.63
C VAL A 8 9.42 0.18 2.85
N GLY A 9 8.83 1.33 3.16
CA GLY A 9 9.05 2.61 2.49
C GLY A 9 8.09 2.88 1.34
N PHE A 10 7.44 1.85 0.77
CA PHE A 10 6.52 1.98 -0.36
C PHE A 10 5.10 2.31 0.07
N PHE A 11 4.30 2.79 -0.89
CA PHE A 11 2.91 3.22 -0.67
C PHE A 11 1.93 2.29 -1.38
N TYR A 12 0.80 2.07 -0.74
CA TYR A 12 -0.24 1.15 -1.20
C TYR A 12 -1.61 1.78 -1.05
N SER A 13 -2.45 1.60 -2.06
CA SER A 13 -3.84 2.04 -2.06
C SER A 13 -4.78 0.86 -1.87
N ASN A 14 -5.91 1.10 -1.18
CA ASN A 14 -6.99 0.12 -1.07
C ASN A 14 -7.84 -0.05 -2.33
N GLY A 15 -7.59 0.73 -3.38
CA GLY A 15 -8.33 0.63 -4.64
C GLY A 15 -9.81 1.02 -4.55
N ALA A 16 -10.26 1.58 -3.41
CA ALA A 16 -11.59 2.13 -3.26
C ALA A 16 -11.71 3.50 -3.97
N TYR A 17 -12.90 4.08 -3.98
CA TYR A 17 -13.12 5.39 -4.60
C TYR A 17 -13.78 6.36 -3.62
N GLY A 18 -13.57 7.66 -3.83
CA GLY A 18 -14.19 8.71 -3.01
C GLY A 18 -13.77 8.68 -1.55
N ARG A 19 -14.75 8.66 -0.64
CA ARG A 19 -14.54 8.85 0.81
C ARG A 19 -13.88 7.65 1.51
N THR A 20 -13.95 6.46 0.91
CA THR A 20 -13.35 5.23 1.44
C THR A 20 -11.97 4.96 0.86
N TRP A 21 -11.56 5.71 -0.16
CA TRP A 21 -10.21 5.62 -0.73
C TRP A 21 -9.17 6.08 0.29
N GLY A 22 -8.04 5.38 0.33
CA GLY A 22 -6.91 5.76 1.15
C GLY A 22 -5.59 5.16 0.66
N VAL A 23 -4.51 5.82 1.05
CA VAL A 23 -3.14 5.35 0.82
C VAL A 23 -2.44 5.17 2.15
N ARG A 24 -1.77 4.03 2.31
CA ARG A 24 -0.93 3.70 3.45
C ARG A 24 0.49 3.44 2.97
N GLN A 25 1.46 4.05 3.62
CA GLN A 25 2.86 3.69 3.53
C GLN A 25 3.13 2.53 4.46
N LEU A 26 3.80 1.49 3.97
CA LEU A 26 4.37 0.46 4.84
C LEU A 26 5.61 1.06 5.51
N ALA A 27 5.50 1.39 6.79
CA ALA A 27 6.54 2.12 7.51
C ALA A 27 7.61 1.20 8.10
N GLN A 28 7.22 0.00 8.56
CA GLN A 28 8.14 -0.95 9.15
C GLN A 28 7.52 -2.35 9.15
N ILE A 29 8.38 -3.37 9.06
CA ILE A 29 8.03 -4.77 9.34
C ILE A 29 8.83 -5.15 10.58
N VAL A 30 8.13 -5.65 11.60
CA VAL A 30 8.73 -6.11 12.85
C VAL A 30 8.40 -7.59 12.99
N THR A 31 9.40 -8.42 13.24
CA THR A 31 9.19 -9.83 13.58
C THR A 31 9.46 -9.97 15.07
N ASP A 32 8.43 -10.37 15.81
CA ASP A 32 8.54 -10.67 17.23
C ASP A 32 9.41 -11.92 17.40
N THR A 33 10.50 -11.80 18.15
CA THR A 33 11.46 -12.89 18.37
C THR A 33 11.00 -13.87 19.44
N ALA A 34 10.02 -13.50 20.26
CA ALA A 34 9.45 -14.36 21.29
C ALA A 34 8.28 -15.20 20.75
N THR A 35 7.44 -14.64 19.88
CA THR A 35 6.28 -15.35 19.30
C THR A 35 6.50 -15.82 17.86
N GLY A 36 7.48 -15.27 17.16
CA GLY A 36 7.66 -15.46 15.71
C GLY A 36 6.66 -14.69 14.85
N GLU A 37 5.78 -13.88 15.46
CA GLU A 37 4.75 -13.16 14.73
C GLU A 37 5.34 -11.97 13.98
N THR A 38 4.98 -11.84 12.70
CA THR A 38 5.36 -10.68 11.90
C THR A 38 4.25 -9.65 11.95
N VAL A 39 4.59 -8.40 12.26
CA VAL A 39 3.68 -7.26 12.38
C VAL A 39 4.10 -6.15 11.43
N TYR A 40 3.15 -5.67 10.63
CA TYR A 40 3.36 -4.61 9.65
C TYR A 40 2.86 -3.29 10.22
N HIS A 41 3.76 -2.33 10.39
CA HIS A 41 3.43 -0.98 10.83
C HIS A 41 3.22 -0.09 9.61
N PHE A 42 2.13 0.66 9.60
CA PHE A 42 1.77 1.52 8.48
C PHE A 42 1.44 2.95 8.93
N LYS A 43 1.66 3.88 8.01
CA LYS A 43 1.28 5.29 8.14
C LYS A 43 0.33 5.66 7.00
N GLY A 44 -0.85 6.14 7.33
CA GLY A 44 -1.81 6.60 6.34
C GLY A 44 -1.45 7.98 5.83
N VAL A 45 -1.21 8.07 4.52
CA VAL A 45 -0.67 9.24 3.84
C VAL A 45 -1.77 10.06 3.18
N ALA A 46 -2.77 9.40 2.60
CA ALA A 46 -3.84 10.06 1.86
C ALA A 46 -5.23 9.42 2.10
N GLY A 47 -6.27 10.17 1.70
CA GLY A 47 -7.66 9.76 1.81
C GLY A 47 -8.13 9.51 3.25
N THR A 48 -8.98 8.51 3.44
CA THR A 48 -9.57 8.14 4.75
C THR A 48 -8.54 7.69 5.80
N CYS A 49 -7.33 7.33 5.33
CA CYS A 49 -6.22 6.92 6.17
C CYS A 49 -5.32 8.09 6.58
N ARG A 50 -5.47 9.28 5.98
CA ARG A 50 -4.55 10.42 6.18
C ARG A 50 -4.38 10.74 7.68
N ARG A 51 -3.12 10.92 8.10
CA ARG A 51 -2.71 11.20 9.50
C ARG A 51 -3.02 10.07 10.50
N LYS A 52 -3.39 8.88 10.05
CA LYS A 52 -3.53 7.70 10.92
C LYS A 52 -2.24 6.89 10.89
N LYS A 53 -1.95 6.23 12.01
CA LYS A 53 -0.88 5.23 12.13
C LYS A 53 -1.47 3.99 12.78
N GLY A 54 -0.98 2.83 12.41
CA GLY A 54 -1.44 1.57 12.96
C GLY A 54 -0.48 0.44 12.66
N HIS A 55 -0.79 -0.72 13.19
CA HIS A 55 -0.14 -1.97 12.87
C HIS A 55 -1.20 -3.02 12.56
N CYS A 56 -0.85 -4.01 11.75
CA CYS A 56 -1.70 -5.14 11.44
C CYS A 56 -0.83 -6.32 11.02
N SER A 57 -1.43 -7.50 10.91
CA SER A 57 -0.74 -8.64 10.34
C SER A 57 -0.38 -8.40 8.86
N PRO A 58 0.66 -9.06 8.33
CA PRO A 58 1.03 -8.99 6.91
C PRO A 58 -0.14 -9.32 5.99
N LEU A 59 -0.93 -10.33 6.36
CA LEU A 59 -2.07 -10.79 5.58
C LEU A 59 -3.21 -9.76 5.54
N GLU A 60 -3.49 -9.09 6.65
CA GLU A 60 -4.46 -7.99 6.68
C GLU A 60 -4.00 -6.82 5.82
N PHE A 61 -2.71 -6.46 5.90
CA PHE A 61 -2.17 -5.39 5.06
C PHE A 61 -2.28 -5.75 3.57
N ALA A 62 -1.92 -6.96 3.20
CA ALA A 62 -2.02 -7.45 1.81
C ALA A 62 -3.46 -7.51 1.29
N ARG A 63 -4.42 -7.91 2.14
CA ARG A 63 -5.84 -7.91 1.78
C ARG A 63 -6.39 -6.49 1.57
N TRP A 64 -5.94 -5.54 2.39
CA TRP A 64 -6.31 -4.14 2.27
C TRP A 64 -5.64 -3.47 1.07
N ALA A 65 -4.36 -3.73 0.82
CA ALA A 65 -3.57 -3.16 -0.26
C ALA A 65 -3.95 -3.81 -1.61
N LYS A 66 -4.64 -3.07 -2.47
CA LYS A 66 -4.98 -3.53 -3.82
C LYS A 66 -3.87 -3.25 -4.82
N TYR A 67 -3.24 -2.08 -4.73
CA TYR A 67 -2.23 -1.62 -5.68
C TYR A 67 -1.09 -0.95 -4.95
N GLN A 68 0.14 -1.18 -5.41
CA GLN A 68 1.25 -0.28 -5.10
C GLN A 68 1.02 1.03 -5.84
N VAL A 69 1.28 2.15 -5.16
CA VAL A 69 1.18 3.49 -5.73
C VAL A 69 2.43 4.30 -5.42
N ALA A 70 2.72 5.29 -6.25
CA ALA A 70 3.73 6.32 -6.01
C ALA A 70 3.08 7.70 -6.18
N LEU A 71 3.59 8.66 -5.41
CA LEU A 71 3.20 10.06 -5.58
C LEU A 71 4.01 10.65 -6.73
N LEU A 72 3.34 10.99 -7.82
CA LEU A 72 3.92 11.65 -8.99
C LEU A 72 3.32 13.04 -9.13
N GLU A 73 4.15 14.07 -8.99
CA GLU A 73 3.83 15.51 -9.06
C GLU A 73 2.82 16.01 -8.01
N ASN A 74 1.64 15.40 -7.89
CA ASN A 74 0.71 15.48 -6.75
C ASN A 74 -0.35 14.35 -6.78
N ASP A 75 -0.20 13.42 -7.71
CA ASP A 75 -1.17 12.36 -7.99
C ASP A 75 -0.63 11.00 -7.57
N TRP A 76 -1.50 10.19 -6.97
CA TRP A 76 -1.17 8.82 -6.64
C TRP A 76 -1.38 7.92 -7.86
N LYS A 77 -0.28 7.50 -8.49
CA LYS A 77 -0.28 6.63 -9.68
C LYS A 77 0.07 5.21 -9.28
N ARG A 78 -0.54 4.21 -9.92
CA ARG A 78 -0.22 2.80 -9.68
C ARG A 78 1.18 2.49 -10.20
N VAL A 79 1.93 1.68 -9.45
CA VAL A 79 3.27 1.21 -9.81
C VAL A 79 3.17 -0.30 -10.02
N GLY A 80 3.67 -0.79 -11.15
CA GLY A 80 3.66 -2.24 -11.46
C GLY A 80 2.35 -2.79 -12.01
N GLY A 81 1.33 -1.95 -12.24
CA GLY A 81 0.25 -2.29 -13.15
C GLY A 81 0.69 -1.84 -14.54
N ASP A 82 0.74 -2.79 -15.47
CA ASP A 82 0.81 -2.56 -16.92
C ASP A 82 0.27 -1.16 -17.24
N ALA A 83 1.18 -0.24 -17.63
CA ALA A 83 0.73 0.93 -18.36
C ALA A 83 -0.09 0.36 -19.51
N PRO A 84 -1.35 0.80 -19.74
CA PRO A 84 -2.14 0.21 -20.80
C PRO A 84 -1.28 0.25 -22.07
N ALA A 85 -1.02 -0.92 -22.65
CA ALA A 85 -0.37 -1.09 -23.94
C ALA A 85 -1.19 -0.44 -25.10
N ASP A 86 -2.09 0.48 -24.78
CA ASP A 86 -3.02 1.18 -25.66
C ASP A 86 -2.47 2.54 -26.13
N LEU A 87 -1.22 2.89 -25.80
CA LEU A 87 -0.51 4.03 -26.41
C LEU A 87 0.45 3.61 -27.53
N LEU A 88 0.28 2.41 -28.08
CA LEU A 88 0.92 1.97 -29.32
C LEU A 88 -0.15 1.30 -30.21
N GLY A 89 -1.11 2.09 -30.68
CA GLY A 89 -2.12 1.69 -31.66
C GLY A 89 -2.20 2.71 -32.79
N ASP A 90 -1.60 2.31 -33.93
CA ASP A 90 -1.57 2.88 -35.30
C ASP A 90 -1.11 4.33 -35.54
#